data_AF-A0A9X0XCP2-F1
#
_entry.id   AF-A0A9X0XCP2-F1
#
_cell.length_a   1.000
_cell.length_b   1.000
_cell.length_c   1.000
_cell.angle_alpha   90.00
_cell.angle_beta   90.00
_cell.angle_gamma   90.00
#
_symmetry.space_group_name_H-M   'P 1'
#
loop_
_entity.id
_entity.type
_entity.pdbx_description
1 polymer ?
#
loop_
_entity_poly.entity_id
_entity_poly.type
_entity_poly.pdbx_seq_one_letter_code
_entity_poly.pdbx_strand_id
1 'polypeptide(L)'
;MKRSLMGLGLVLLLAACANLGREGGSAATPPVGVDGQACAGRAPQAVPGLSPSSQPVLQRQVQLPSGKGGVCDAQVFAVSAQPIKLYRVFDASKPYTKFGGWWSLERPAGSKDSYRAANAICPEWSPLDRLAVCEVHPGTQLVIGSTQSASCADGSTFPKTAAQQVFVPNNGRIGIVHVGACTEEAIWAP
;
A
#
# COMPACT_ATOMS: atom_id res chain seq x y z
N MET A 1 17.50 -77.96 -42.35
CA MET A 1 18.14 -76.64 -42.55
C MET A 1 17.50 -75.64 -41.60
N LYS A 2 18.33 -74.96 -40.80
CA LYS A 2 17.99 -74.04 -39.70
C LYS A 2 17.33 -72.76 -40.22
N ARG A 3 16.21 -72.34 -39.61
CA ARG A 3 15.76 -70.94 -39.56
C ARG A 3 15.06 -70.65 -38.23
N SER A 4 15.85 -70.27 -37.22
CA SER A 4 15.33 -69.51 -36.06
C SER A 4 15.16 -68.06 -36.50
N LEU A 5 13.94 -67.52 -36.43
CA LEU A 5 13.72 -66.08 -36.44
C LEU A 5 13.31 -65.64 -35.04
N MET A 6 14.14 -64.75 -34.50
CA MET A 6 14.06 -64.11 -33.19
C MET A 6 13.05 -62.97 -33.30
N GLY A 7 11.92 -63.09 -32.61
CA GLY A 7 10.80 -62.14 -32.66
C GLY A 7 10.87 -61.09 -31.56
N LEU A 8 11.36 -59.91 -31.96
CA LEU A 8 10.92 -58.55 -31.60
C LEU A 8 10.37 -58.30 -30.17
N GLY A 9 11.21 -57.68 -29.32
CA GLY A 9 10.78 -57.06 -28.07
C GLY A 9 10.02 -55.75 -28.31
N LEU A 10 8.83 -55.65 -27.74
CA LEU A 10 7.99 -54.45 -27.76
C LEU A 10 8.18 -53.69 -26.43
N VAL A 11 8.98 -52.61 -26.46
CA VAL A 11 9.12 -51.68 -25.34
C VAL A 11 7.99 -50.64 -25.43
N LEU A 12 7.00 -50.75 -24.54
CA LEU A 12 5.96 -49.75 -24.35
C LEU A 12 6.52 -48.56 -23.55
N LEU A 13 6.89 -47.48 -24.25
CA LEU A 13 7.16 -46.18 -23.64
C LEU A 13 5.83 -45.42 -23.46
N LEU A 14 5.28 -45.45 -22.25
CA LEU A 14 4.19 -44.57 -21.84
C LEU A 14 4.72 -43.15 -21.68
N ALA A 15 4.55 -42.33 -22.73
CA ALA A 15 4.73 -40.89 -22.65
C ALA A 15 3.53 -40.28 -21.89
N ALA A 16 3.71 -39.99 -20.61
CA ALA A 16 2.79 -39.18 -19.83
C ALA A 16 2.92 -37.71 -20.29
N CYS A 17 1.99 -37.25 -21.11
CA CYS A 17 1.80 -35.82 -21.35
C CYS A 17 1.36 -35.18 -20.02
N ALA A 18 2.31 -34.58 -19.32
CA ALA A 18 2.03 -33.66 -18.24
C ALA A 18 1.24 -32.47 -18.83
N ASN A 19 -0.08 -32.48 -18.67
CA ASN A 19 -0.88 -31.27 -18.67
C ASN A 19 -0.51 -30.48 -17.42
N LEU A 20 0.66 -29.85 -17.46
CA LEU A 20 0.93 -28.67 -16.65
C LEU A 20 -0.09 -27.64 -17.11
N GLY A 21 -1.17 -27.53 -16.32
CA GLY A 21 -2.00 -26.35 -16.28
C GLY A 21 -1.07 -25.17 -16.10
N ARG A 22 -0.73 -24.55 -17.22
CA ARG A 22 -0.14 -23.23 -17.29
C ARG A 22 -1.22 -22.34 -16.71
N GLU A 23 -1.15 -22.09 -15.41
CA GLU A 23 -1.78 -20.94 -14.79
C GLU A 23 -1.27 -19.74 -15.59
N GLY A 24 -2.06 -19.38 -16.60
CA GLY A 24 -1.95 -18.13 -17.30
C GLY A 24 -2.25 -17.06 -16.27
N GLY A 25 -1.23 -16.68 -15.50
CA GLY A 25 -1.10 -15.35 -14.96
C GLY A 25 -1.13 -14.42 -16.16
N SER A 26 -2.34 -14.08 -16.60
CA SER A 26 -2.58 -12.90 -17.41
C SER A 26 -1.87 -11.79 -16.65
N ALA A 27 -0.81 -11.23 -17.24
CA ALA A 27 -0.14 -10.08 -16.68
C ALA A 27 -1.20 -8.96 -16.64
N ALA A 28 -1.89 -8.85 -15.51
CA ALA A 28 -2.95 -7.89 -15.33
C ALA A 28 -2.33 -6.52 -15.59
N THR A 29 -2.94 -5.74 -16.49
CA THR A 29 -2.45 -4.40 -16.81
C THR A 29 -2.24 -3.62 -15.52
N PRO A 30 -1.05 -3.03 -15.31
CA PRO A 30 -0.79 -2.26 -14.11
C PRO A 30 -1.79 -1.11 -14.02
N PRO A 31 -2.27 -0.77 -12.81
CA PRO A 31 -3.16 0.38 -12.67
C PRO A 31 -2.43 1.65 -13.14
N VAL A 32 -3.21 2.60 -13.63
CA VAL A 32 -2.71 3.90 -14.10
C VAL A 32 -3.20 4.99 -13.16
N GLY A 33 -2.30 5.92 -12.84
CA GLY A 33 -2.65 7.09 -12.04
C GLY A 33 -3.53 8.07 -12.81
N VAL A 34 -3.96 9.13 -12.13
CA VAL A 34 -4.83 10.18 -12.69
C VAL A 34 -4.20 10.97 -13.85
N ASP A 35 -2.89 10.84 -14.03
CA ASP A 35 -2.10 11.45 -15.10
C ASP A 35 -1.78 10.46 -16.25
N GLY A 36 -2.40 9.28 -16.24
CA GLY A 36 -2.20 8.23 -17.24
C GLY A 36 -0.88 7.47 -17.09
N GLN A 37 -0.07 7.78 -16.08
CA GLN A 37 1.21 7.11 -15.85
C GLN A 37 1.02 5.86 -15.00
N ALA A 38 1.68 4.75 -15.38
CA ALA A 38 1.58 3.49 -14.66
C ALA A 38 1.95 3.65 -13.17
N CYS A 39 1.22 2.93 -12.30
CA CYS A 39 1.53 2.81 -10.89
C CYS A 39 2.52 1.67 -10.65
N ALA A 40 3.37 1.83 -9.63
CA ALA A 40 4.33 0.80 -9.22
C ALA A 40 3.70 -0.31 -8.36
N GLY A 41 2.43 -0.15 -7.96
CA GLY A 41 1.65 -1.15 -7.23
C GLY A 41 0.16 -0.88 -7.35
N ARG A 42 -0.64 -1.83 -6.86
CA ARG A 42 -2.11 -1.77 -6.84
C ARG A 42 -2.60 -1.58 -5.41
N ALA A 43 -3.72 -0.89 -5.24
CA ALA A 43 -4.44 -0.83 -3.98
C ALA A 43 -4.94 -2.23 -3.59
N PRO A 44 -4.93 -2.58 -2.29
CA PRO A 44 -5.42 -3.88 -1.85
C PRO A 44 -6.90 -4.03 -2.21
N GLN A 45 -7.31 -5.25 -2.54
CA GLN A 45 -8.71 -5.58 -2.81
C GLN A 45 -9.48 -5.94 -1.52
N ALA A 46 -8.76 -6.41 -0.50
CA ALA A 46 -9.29 -6.76 0.80
C ALA A 46 -8.25 -6.45 1.87
N VAL A 47 -8.73 -5.97 3.03
CA VAL A 47 -7.91 -5.73 4.22
C VAL A 47 -8.74 -6.18 5.42
N PRO A 48 -8.20 -7.00 6.35
CA PRO A 48 -8.94 -7.43 7.53
C PRO A 48 -9.51 -6.25 8.32
N GLY A 49 -10.78 -6.37 8.74
CA GLY A 49 -11.49 -5.31 9.46
C GLY A 49 -12.02 -4.17 8.59
N LEU A 50 -11.75 -4.19 7.28
CA LEU A 50 -12.22 -3.19 6.33
C LEU A 50 -13.16 -3.81 5.30
N SER A 51 -14.18 -3.04 4.90
CA SER A 51 -15.07 -3.40 3.80
C SER A 51 -14.86 -2.43 2.63
N PRO A 52 -14.65 -2.90 1.39
CA PRO A 52 -14.58 -2.03 0.23
C PRO A 52 -15.79 -1.09 0.14
N SER A 53 -15.54 0.15 -0.23
CA SER A 53 -16.53 1.23 -0.31
C SER A 53 -16.28 2.07 -1.56
N SER A 54 -17.20 3.01 -1.85
CA SER A 54 -17.06 3.99 -2.93
C SER A 54 -17.34 5.39 -2.40
N GLN A 55 -16.31 6.23 -2.37
CA GLN A 55 -16.39 7.66 -2.03
C GLN A 55 -15.51 8.47 -2.99
N PRO A 56 -16.01 8.81 -4.19
CA PRO A 56 -15.18 9.44 -5.23
C PRO A 56 -14.57 10.79 -4.81
N VAL A 57 -15.25 11.54 -3.94
CA VAL A 57 -14.72 12.81 -3.41
C VAL A 57 -13.49 12.56 -2.55
N LEU A 58 -13.56 11.60 -1.64
CA LEU A 58 -12.44 11.22 -0.76
C LEU A 58 -11.26 10.67 -1.58
N GLN A 59 -11.55 9.83 -2.56
CA GLN A 59 -10.53 9.25 -3.44
C GLN A 59 -9.78 10.32 -4.26
N ARG A 60 -10.49 11.31 -4.82
CA ARG A 60 -9.88 12.40 -5.58
C ARG A 60 -9.02 13.35 -4.73
N GLN A 61 -9.18 13.37 -3.41
CA GLN A 61 -8.33 14.19 -2.53
C GLN A 61 -6.90 13.65 -2.45
N VAL A 62 -6.71 12.34 -2.69
CA VAL A 62 -5.44 11.65 -2.44
C VAL A 62 -4.80 11.06 -3.68
N GLN A 63 -5.58 10.82 -4.74
CA GLN A 63 -5.05 10.46 -6.05
C GLN A 63 -4.61 11.72 -6.79
N LEU A 64 -3.32 12.04 -6.68
CA LEU A 64 -2.73 13.22 -7.28
C LEU A 64 -1.83 12.86 -8.47
N PRO A 65 -1.57 13.81 -9.39
CA PRO A 65 -0.59 13.62 -10.46
C PRO A 65 0.82 13.31 -9.90
N SER A 66 1.65 12.69 -10.74
CA SER A 66 3.05 12.39 -10.41
C SER A 66 3.79 13.64 -9.91
N GLY A 67 4.61 13.47 -8.87
CA GLY A 67 5.38 14.53 -8.24
C GLY A 67 4.62 15.31 -7.14
N LYS A 68 3.35 15.02 -6.89
CA LYS A 68 2.54 15.70 -5.86
C LYS A 68 2.37 14.89 -4.56
N GLY A 69 2.95 13.69 -4.48
CA GLY A 69 2.71 12.76 -3.38
C GLY A 69 1.29 12.18 -3.41
N GLY A 70 0.90 11.53 -2.31
CA GLY A 70 -0.39 10.84 -2.21
C GLY A 70 -0.31 9.39 -2.69
N VAL A 71 -1.41 8.90 -3.28
CA VAL A 71 -1.50 7.51 -3.78
C VAL A 71 -1.72 7.49 -5.29
N CYS A 72 -1.12 6.52 -5.98
CA CYS A 72 -1.24 6.36 -7.43
C CYS A 72 -2.51 5.58 -7.78
N ASP A 73 -2.62 4.37 -7.27
CA ASP A 73 -3.85 3.56 -7.32
C ASP A 73 -4.49 3.55 -5.93
N ALA A 74 -5.83 3.59 -5.87
CA ALA A 74 -6.55 3.82 -4.63
C ALA A 74 -7.83 3.00 -4.54
N GLN A 75 -8.09 2.47 -3.35
CA GLN A 75 -9.36 1.85 -2.97
C GLN A 75 -9.89 2.51 -1.71
N VAL A 76 -11.16 2.90 -1.74
CA VAL A 76 -11.86 3.39 -0.54
C VAL A 76 -12.34 2.21 0.29
N PHE A 77 -12.20 2.30 1.60
CA PHE A 77 -12.73 1.34 2.55
C PHE A 77 -13.56 2.03 3.63
N ALA A 78 -14.54 1.30 4.14
CA ALA A 78 -15.20 1.60 5.40
C ALA A 78 -14.61 0.71 6.50
N VAL A 79 -14.31 1.29 7.66
CA VAL A 79 -13.99 0.50 8.86
C VAL A 79 -15.22 -0.28 9.27
N SER A 80 -15.08 -1.61 9.41
CA SER A 80 -16.17 -2.49 9.81
C SER A 80 -16.49 -2.33 11.30
N ALA A 81 -17.07 -3.36 11.94
CA ALA A 81 -17.59 -3.25 13.31
C ALA A 81 -16.52 -3.02 14.39
N GLN A 82 -15.26 -3.42 14.17
CA GLN A 82 -14.18 -3.26 15.14
C GLN A 82 -13.20 -2.17 14.71
N PRO A 83 -12.68 -1.37 15.67
CA PRO A 83 -11.61 -0.42 15.39
C PRO A 83 -10.36 -1.13 14.87
N ILE A 84 -9.60 -0.46 14.02
CA ILE A 84 -8.34 -0.96 13.48
C ILE A 84 -7.21 -0.07 13.95
N LYS A 85 -6.08 -0.68 14.32
CA LYS A 85 -4.87 0.05 14.68
C LYS A 85 -4.18 0.58 13.44
N LEU A 86 -3.84 1.86 13.48
CA LEU A 86 -3.06 2.56 12.49
C LEU A 86 -1.85 3.19 13.15
N TYR A 87 -0.77 3.27 12.38
CA TYR A 87 0.52 3.80 12.82
C TYR A 87 0.83 5.07 12.05
N ARG A 88 1.36 6.08 12.72
CA ARG A 88 1.78 7.33 12.07
C ARG A 88 3.06 7.84 12.68
N VAL A 89 4.04 8.04 11.82
CA VAL A 89 5.20 8.84 12.17
C VAL A 89 4.90 10.31 11.87
N PHE A 90 5.20 11.18 12.83
CA PHE A 90 4.96 12.61 12.72
C PHE A 90 6.12 13.44 13.27
N ASP A 91 6.00 14.75 13.11
CA ASP A 91 6.93 15.78 13.55
C ASP A 91 6.68 16.12 15.02
N ALA A 92 7.58 15.75 15.92
CA ALA A 92 7.48 16.05 17.35
C ALA A 92 7.45 17.56 17.63
N SER A 93 8.06 18.39 16.78
CA SER A 93 8.02 19.86 16.90
C SER A 93 6.67 20.46 16.51
N LYS A 94 5.82 19.67 15.83
CA LYS A 94 4.46 20.06 15.41
C LYS A 94 3.43 19.05 15.94
N PRO A 95 3.21 18.99 17.27
CA PRO A 95 2.34 17.98 17.88
C PRO A 95 0.88 18.05 17.40
N TYR A 96 0.42 19.23 16.94
CA TYR A 96 -0.90 19.38 16.32
C TYR A 96 -1.07 18.58 15.01
N THR A 97 0.02 18.08 14.42
CA THR A 97 0.00 17.21 13.22
C THR A 97 -0.10 15.72 13.57
N LYS A 98 -0.15 15.37 14.87
CA LYS A 98 -0.27 13.98 15.35
C LYS A 98 -1.40 13.23 14.66
N PHE A 99 -2.57 13.86 14.49
CA PHE A 99 -3.73 13.26 13.84
C PHE A 99 -3.86 13.64 12.36
N GLY A 100 -2.76 13.93 11.67
CA GLY A 100 -2.79 14.19 10.22
C GLY A 100 -3.36 13.02 9.42
N GLY A 101 -3.52 13.22 8.11
CA GLY A 101 -4.26 12.27 7.28
C GLY A 101 -3.51 10.98 6.92
N TRP A 102 -2.18 10.96 6.97
CA TRP A 102 -1.37 9.84 6.48
C TRP A 102 -0.93 8.88 7.58
N TRP A 103 -1.23 7.59 7.39
CA TRP A 103 -1.00 6.48 8.32
C TRP A 103 -0.51 5.23 7.57
N SER A 104 -0.08 4.22 8.31
CA SER A 104 0.23 2.87 7.83
C SER A 104 -0.56 1.80 8.59
N LEU A 105 -0.85 0.68 7.93
CA LEU A 105 -1.47 -0.50 8.55
C LEU A 105 -0.50 -1.25 9.47
N GLU A 106 0.78 -1.20 9.13
CA GLU A 106 1.85 -1.88 9.85
C GLU A 106 2.72 -0.85 10.57
N ARG A 107 3.36 -1.29 11.66
CA ARG A 107 4.33 -0.47 12.39
C ARG A 107 5.51 -0.14 11.46
N PRO A 108 5.83 1.14 11.23
CA PRO A 108 6.98 1.54 10.44
C PRO A 108 8.28 0.87 10.94
N ALA A 109 9.05 0.34 10.00
CA ALA A 109 10.29 -0.40 10.23
C ALA A 109 11.34 -0.03 9.17
N GLY A 110 12.57 -0.56 9.31
CA GLY A 110 13.73 -0.13 8.51
C GLY A 110 14.26 1.21 9.01
N SER A 111 15.13 1.87 8.24
CA SER A 111 15.66 3.20 8.58
C SER A 111 14.70 4.32 8.18
N LYS A 112 14.84 5.50 8.78
CA LYS A 112 14.08 6.71 8.40
C LYS A 112 14.13 6.99 6.89
N ASP A 113 15.31 6.88 6.28
CA ASP A 113 15.49 7.16 4.85
C ASP A 113 14.78 6.13 3.97
N SER A 114 14.83 4.84 4.35
CA SER A 114 14.07 3.80 3.64
C SER A 114 12.57 4.01 3.75
N TYR A 115 12.07 4.45 4.91
CA TYR A 115 10.66 4.75 5.10
C TYR A 115 10.21 5.97 4.28
N ARG A 116 11.04 7.01 4.20
CA ARG A 116 10.81 8.15 3.29
C ARG A 116 10.74 7.72 1.85
N ALA A 117 11.72 6.92 1.40
CA ALA A 117 11.78 6.46 0.01
C ALA A 117 10.57 5.60 -0.35
N ALA A 118 10.16 4.70 0.54
CA ALA A 118 9.01 3.84 0.34
C ALA A 118 7.69 4.63 0.25
N ASN A 119 7.53 5.69 1.05
CA ASN A 119 6.28 6.46 1.15
C ASN A 119 6.31 7.82 0.44
N ALA A 120 7.38 8.11 -0.31
CA ALA A 120 7.62 9.38 -0.98
C ALA A 120 7.46 10.62 -0.07
N ILE A 121 8.07 10.57 1.12
CA ILE A 121 7.93 11.63 2.13
C ILE A 121 9.10 12.61 2.03
N CYS A 122 8.83 13.79 1.48
CA CYS A 122 9.82 14.85 1.36
C CYS A 122 10.40 15.29 2.73
N PRO A 123 11.71 15.59 2.82
CA PRO A 123 12.36 16.03 4.05
C PRO A 123 11.66 17.19 4.75
N GLU A 124 11.20 18.17 3.99
CA GLU A 124 10.56 19.39 4.48
C GLU A 124 9.14 19.18 5.04
N TRP A 125 8.50 18.03 4.77
CA TRP A 125 7.15 17.76 5.27
C TRP A 125 7.13 17.32 6.73
N SER A 126 8.16 16.57 7.16
CA SER A 126 8.26 16.05 8.53
C SER A 126 9.67 15.50 8.76
N PRO A 127 10.30 15.71 9.93
CA PRO A 127 11.54 15.05 10.34
C PRO A 127 11.34 13.58 10.72
N LEU A 128 10.09 13.11 10.84
CA LEU A 128 9.72 11.73 11.15
C LEU A 128 10.43 11.21 12.41
N ASP A 129 10.09 11.75 13.57
CA ASP A 129 10.82 11.50 14.82
C ASP A 129 9.94 11.05 16.00
N ARG A 130 8.61 11.00 15.81
CA ARG A 130 7.68 10.46 16.81
C ARG A 130 6.67 9.50 16.17
N LEU A 131 6.35 8.40 16.87
CA LEU A 131 5.37 7.42 16.43
C LEU A 131 4.12 7.48 17.31
N ALA A 132 2.95 7.62 16.68
CA ALA A 132 1.66 7.41 17.30
C ALA A 132 1.03 6.10 16.78
N VAL A 133 0.35 5.40 17.68
CA VAL A 133 -0.52 4.27 17.36
C VAL A 133 -1.92 4.65 17.82
N CYS A 134 -2.88 4.65 16.92
CA CYS A 134 -4.26 5.02 17.22
C CYS A 134 -5.23 4.00 16.61
N GLU A 135 -6.44 3.96 17.14
CA GLU A 135 -7.53 3.18 16.58
C GLU A 135 -8.43 4.06 15.72
N VAL A 136 -8.71 3.64 14.49
CA VAL A 136 -9.69 4.31 13.63
C VAL A 136 -11.11 3.82 13.97
N HIS A 137 -12.05 4.76 14.12
CA HIS A 137 -13.40 4.43 14.54
C HIS A 137 -14.18 3.63 13.49
N PRO A 138 -15.03 2.67 13.91
CA PRO A 138 -16.00 2.00 13.04
C PRO A 138 -16.81 2.97 12.17
N GLY A 139 -17.09 2.60 10.93
CA GLY A 139 -17.82 3.41 9.96
C GLY A 139 -17.00 4.50 9.27
N THR A 140 -15.77 4.79 9.73
CA THR A 140 -14.88 5.76 9.07
C THR A 140 -14.58 5.34 7.63
N GLN A 141 -14.70 6.28 6.71
CA GLN A 141 -14.24 6.11 5.33
C GLN A 141 -12.76 6.50 5.24
N LEU A 142 -11.93 5.63 4.70
CA LEU A 142 -10.51 5.84 4.51
C LEU A 142 -10.08 5.37 3.11
N VAL A 143 -8.90 5.76 2.67
CA VAL A 143 -8.33 5.31 1.40
C VAL A 143 -7.07 4.51 1.67
N ILE A 144 -6.89 3.40 0.96
CA ILE A 144 -5.61 2.68 0.92
C ILE A 144 -5.15 2.63 -0.53
N GLY A 145 -3.87 2.94 -0.75
CA GLY A 145 -3.33 2.96 -2.09
C GLY A 145 -1.82 2.85 -2.15
N SER A 146 -1.32 2.55 -3.35
CA SER A 146 0.11 2.49 -3.65
C SER A 146 0.73 3.87 -3.68
N THR A 147 1.95 4.03 -3.19
CA THR A 147 2.64 5.33 -3.12
C THR A 147 2.78 6.01 -4.49
N GLN A 148 2.35 7.27 -4.56
CA GLN A 148 2.64 8.19 -5.66
C GLN A 148 4.03 8.84 -5.49
N SER A 149 4.67 9.24 -6.59
CA SER A 149 5.91 10.01 -6.57
C SER A 149 5.73 11.42 -5.98
N ALA A 150 6.82 11.95 -5.44
CA ALA A 150 6.87 13.31 -4.90
C ALA A 150 8.11 14.05 -5.42
N SER A 151 7.93 15.33 -5.72
CA SER A 151 9.02 16.27 -5.99
C SER A 151 9.16 17.19 -4.79
N CYS A 152 10.36 17.24 -4.21
CA CYS A 152 10.63 17.92 -2.97
C CYS A 152 11.26 19.30 -3.20
N ALA A 153 11.19 20.16 -2.19
CA ALA A 153 11.65 21.55 -2.24
C ALA A 153 13.18 21.66 -2.41
N ASP A 154 13.93 20.63 -1.99
CA ASP A 154 15.38 20.54 -2.18
C ASP A 154 15.78 20.06 -3.59
N GLY A 155 14.81 19.83 -4.48
CA GLY A 155 15.01 19.34 -5.83
C GLY A 155 15.12 17.81 -5.94
N SER A 156 15.10 17.09 -4.81
CA SER A 156 15.04 15.63 -4.83
C SER A 156 13.67 15.12 -5.29
N THR A 157 13.64 13.88 -5.77
CA THR A 157 12.40 13.21 -6.17
C THR A 157 12.34 11.81 -5.62
N PHE A 158 11.18 11.42 -5.10
CA PHE A 158 10.88 10.03 -4.77
C PHE A 158 10.02 9.40 -5.88
N PRO A 159 10.35 8.19 -6.35
CA PRO A 159 9.55 7.49 -7.34
C PRO A 159 8.24 6.95 -6.74
N LYS A 160 7.33 6.51 -7.62
CA LYS A 160 6.20 5.67 -7.22
C LYS A 160 6.74 4.36 -6.63
N THR A 161 6.06 3.80 -5.63
CA THR A 161 6.42 2.49 -5.07
C THR A 161 5.18 1.63 -4.85
N ALA A 162 5.38 0.34 -4.58
CA ALA A 162 4.29 -0.57 -4.22
C ALA A 162 3.88 -0.47 -2.74
N ALA A 163 4.57 0.36 -1.93
CA ALA A 163 4.23 0.52 -0.53
C ALA A 163 2.82 1.09 -0.40
N GLN A 164 2.10 0.60 0.61
CA GLN A 164 0.71 0.97 0.85
C GLN A 164 0.63 2.07 1.89
N GLN A 165 -0.12 3.12 1.57
CA GLN A 165 -0.40 4.22 2.47
C GLN A 165 -1.89 4.27 2.81
N VAL A 166 -2.20 4.63 4.04
CA VAL A 166 -3.57 4.81 4.52
C VAL A 166 -3.84 6.30 4.66
N PHE A 167 -4.88 6.80 4.00
CA PHE A 167 -5.39 8.14 4.23
C PHE A 167 -6.68 8.09 5.04
N VAL A 168 -6.66 8.72 6.21
CA VAL A 168 -7.83 8.99 7.04
C VAL A 168 -8.17 10.48 6.90
N PRO A 169 -9.42 10.88 6.60
CA PRO A 169 -9.79 12.27 6.34
C PRO A 169 -9.88 13.13 7.61
N ASN A 170 -8.88 13.05 8.48
CA ASN A 170 -8.74 13.90 9.66
C ASN A 170 -8.46 15.34 9.23
N ASN A 171 -9.14 16.28 9.86
CA ASN A 171 -8.86 17.70 9.80
C ASN A 171 -8.96 18.33 11.19
N GLY A 172 -7.86 18.26 11.94
CA GLY A 172 -7.78 18.81 13.30
C GLY A 172 -7.99 20.32 13.39
N ARG A 173 -7.84 21.08 12.28
CA ARG A 173 -8.09 22.53 12.27
C ARG A 173 -9.57 22.88 12.46
N ILE A 174 -10.46 21.99 12.05
CA ILE A 174 -11.91 22.14 12.16
C ILE A 174 -12.54 21.06 13.06
N GLY A 175 -11.71 20.38 13.88
CA GLY A 175 -12.18 19.41 14.86
C GLY A 175 -12.63 18.06 14.30
N ILE A 176 -12.35 17.74 13.02
CA ILE A 176 -12.68 16.44 12.44
C ILE A 176 -11.53 15.47 12.74
N VAL A 177 -11.76 14.48 13.60
CA VAL A 177 -10.79 13.44 13.94
C VAL A 177 -11.51 12.10 14.01
N HIS A 178 -11.05 11.15 13.20
CA HIS A 178 -11.61 9.80 13.08
C HIS A 178 -10.80 8.72 13.81
N VAL A 179 -9.75 9.13 14.52
CA VAL A 179 -8.87 8.25 15.29
C VAL A 179 -8.94 8.59 16.78
N GLY A 180 -8.82 7.57 17.61
CA GLY A 180 -8.83 7.69 19.07
C GLY A 180 -7.98 6.61 19.73
N ALA A 181 -8.13 6.45 21.06
CA ALA A 181 -7.45 5.43 21.86
C ALA A 181 -5.94 5.33 21.56
N CYS A 182 -5.27 6.50 21.53
CA CYS A 182 -3.91 6.58 21.03
C CYS A 182 -2.85 6.32 22.11
N THR A 183 -1.81 5.59 21.75
CA THR A 183 -0.53 5.55 22.46
C THR A 183 0.55 6.25 21.65
N GLU A 184 1.53 6.85 22.33
CA GLU A 184 2.66 7.52 21.72
C GLU A 184 3.96 6.91 22.22
N GLU A 185 4.89 6.70 21.29
CA GLU A 185 6.28 6.44 21.62
C GLU A 185 7.02 7.78 21.64
N ALA A 186 7.84 8.02 22.67
CA ALA A 186 8.53 9.29 22.85
C ALA A 186 9.46 9.64 21.68
N ILE A 187 10.08 8.62 21.09
CA ILE A 187 11.02 8.73 19.97
C ILE A 187 10.75 7.56 19.03
N TRP A 188 10.55 7.85 17.74
CA TRP A 188 10.69 6.84 16.71
C TRP A 188 12.16 6.83 16.28
N ALA A 189 12.91 5.81 16.72
CA ALA A 189 14.32 5.60 16.40
C ALA A 189 14.52 4.36 15.47
N PRO A 190 14.04 4.42 14.23
CA PRO A 190 14.34 3.46 13.17
C PRO A 190 15.77 3.58 12.63
#